data_AF-A0A0D6LLA8-F1
#
_entry.id   AF-A0A0D6LLA8-F1
#
_cell.length_a   1.000
_cell.length_b   1.000
_cell.length_c   1.000
_cell.angle_alpha   90.00
_cell.angle_beta   90.00
_cell.angle_gamma   90.00
#
_symmetry.space_group_name_H-M   'P 1'
#
loop_
_entity.id
_entity.type
_entity.pdbx_description
1 polymer ?
#
loop_
_entity_poly.entity_id
_entity_poly.type
_entity_poly.pdbx_seq_one_letter_code
_entity_poly.pdbx_strand_id
1 'polypeptide(L)'
;MYDCDIEESAMRHAVGCRWGHSAQHERKDLGENLYYSGNRQMNKVNAAEDACKLWFGELAERGVGQEDNVLTQEVWNKPGQIGHYTQGNFRGNWIGDPIYDTGNPCTTDDDCMCTNCRCSKEEALCIIQ
;
A
#
# COMPACT_ATOMS: atom_id res chain seq x y z
N MET A 1 -9.52 -6.25 4.83
CA MET A 1 -10.42 -7.16 4.08
C MET A 1 -10.22 -6.93 2.59
N TYR A 2 -10.45 -7.95 1.77
CA TYR A 2 -10.51 -7.79 0.32
C TYR A 2 -11.86 -7.17 -0.06
N ASP A 3 -11.86 -6.26 -1.04
CA ASP A 3 -13.04 -5.52 -1.47
C ASP A 3 -13.22 -5.63 -2.99
N CYS A 4 -14.36 -6.19 -3.41
CA CYS A 4 -14.65 -6.44 -4.82
C CYS A 4 -14.88 -5.16 -5.65
N ASP A 5 -15.34 -4.07 -5.03
CA ASP A 5 -15.55 -2.80 -5.74
C ASP A 5 -14.19 -2.14 -6.06
N ILE A 6 -13.23 -2.29 -5.15
CA ILE A 6 -11.83 -1.88 -5.38
C ILE A 6 -11.17 -2.77 -6.43
N GLU A 7 -11.39 -4.08 -6.39
CA GLU A 7 -10.92 -5.02 -7.42
C GLU A 7 -11.46 -4.64 -8.80
N GLU A 8 -12.77 -4.37 -8.92
CA GLU A 8 -13.39 -3.95 -10.19
C GLU A 8 -12.76 -2.65 -10.70
N SER A 9 -12.50 -1.69 -9.82
CA SER A 9 -11.79 -0.46 -10.18
C SER A 9 -10.40 -0.73 -10.73
N ALA A 10 -9.61 -1.57 -10.08
CA ALA A 10 -8.27 -1.95 -10.55
C ALA A 10 -8.34 -2.72 -11.88
N MET A 11 -9.32 -3.62 -12.04
CA MET A 11 -9.51 -4.40 -13.25
C MET A 11 -9.85 -3.52 -14.45
N ARG A 12 -10.74 -2.51 -14.29
CA ARG A 12 -11.09 -1.55 -15.36
C ARG A 12 -9.87 -0.87 -15.96
N HIS A 13 -8.86 -0.56 -15.14
CA HIS A 13 -7.59 -0.01 -15.62
C HIS A 13 -6.68 -1.07 -16.25
N ALA A 14 -6.50 -2.22 -15.57
CA ALA A 14 -5.59 -3.28 -16.01
C ALA A 14 -5.92 -3.84 -17.41
N VAL A 15 -7.22 -4.00 -17.73
CA VAL A 15 -7.66 -4.48 -19.05
C VAL A 15 -7.35 -3.51 -20.18
N GLY A 16 -7.08 -2.23 -19.88
CA GLY A 16 -6.63 -1.25 -20.86
C GLY A 16 -5.22 -1.52 -21.39
N CYS A 17 -4.41 -2.35 -20.69
CA CYS A 17 -3.06 -2.75 -21.08
C CYS A 17 -2.13 -1.56 -21.40
N ARG A 18 -2.26 -0.47 -20.65
CA ARG A 18 -1.41 0.72 -20.76
C ARG A 18 -0.58 0.87 -19.51
N TRP A 19 0.74 1.06 -19.67
CA TRP A 19 1.62 1.32 -18.54
C TRP A 19 1.50 2.78 -18.12
N GLY A 20 1.06 3.00 -16.88
CA GLY A 20 0.83 4.32 -16.29
C GLY A 20 -0.41 4.32 -15.41
N HIS A 21 -0.49 5.27 -14.48
CA HIS A 21 -1.62 5.37 -13.55
C HIS A 21 -2.95 5.64 -14.25
N SER A 22 -4.04 5.14 -13.69
CA SER A 22 -5.40 5.53 -14.08
C SER A 22 -5.65 6.99 -13.72
N ALA A 23 -6.59 7.62 -14.41
CA ALA A 23 -6.91 9.01 -14.14
C ALA A 23 -7.57 9.14 -12.76
N GLN A 24 -7.24 10.20 -12.02
CA GLN A 24 -7.72 10.39 -10.64
C GLN A 24 -9.25 10.33 -10.50
N HIS A 25 -9.99 10.73 -11.54
CA HIS A 25 -11.46 10.69 -11.54
C HIS A 25 -12.04 9.28 -11.73
N GLU A 26 -11.26 8.34 -12.27
CA GLU A 26 -11.67 6.93 -12.48
C GLU A 26 -11.47 6.08 -11.22
N ARG A 27 -10.57 6.53 -10.32
CA ARG A 27 -10.21 5.91 -9.04
C ARG A 27 -10.34 6.89 -7.87
N LYS A 28 -11.48 7.59 -7.80
CA LYS A 28 -11.74 8.63 -6.80
C LYS A 28 -11.50 8.05 -5.39
N ASP A 29 -10.70 8.75 -4.60
CA ASP A 29 -10.32 8.40 -3.23
C ASP A 29 -9.52 7.08 -3.06
N LEU A 30 -9.02 6.50 -4.16
CA LEU A 30 -8.16 5.33 -4.16
C LEU A 30 -6.73 5.69 -4.60
N GLY A 31 -5.76 5.17 -3.85
CA GLY A 31 -4.37 5.04 -4.24
C GLY A 31 -4.21 3.93 -5.29
N GLU A 32 -3.04 3.83 -5.88
CA GLU A 32 -2.81 2.87 -6.95
C GLU A 32 -1.33 2.48 -7.03
N ASN A 33 -1.04 1.19 -6.97
CA ASN A 33 0.27 0.64 -7.28
C ASN A 33 0.18 -0.16 -8.57
N LEU A 34 1.22 -0.05 -9.41
CA LEU A 34 1.28 -0.74 -10.70
C LEU A 34 2.49 -1.66 -10.76
N TYR A 35 2.30 -2.80 -11.41
CA TYR A 35 3.34 -3.77 -11.69
C TYR A 35 3.15 -4.32 -13.10
N TYR A 36 4.25 -4.63 -13.78
CA TYR A 36 4.23 -5.34 -15.04
C TYR A 36 5.40 -6.31 -15.12
N SER A 37 5.25 -7.31 -15.99
CA SER A 37 6.31 -8.25 -16.34
C SER A 37 6.42 -8.37 -17.85
N GLY A 38 7.62 -8.65 -18.35
CA GLY A 38 7.81 -9.02 -19.76
C GLY A 38 7.18 -10.37 -20.11
N ASN A 39 6.91 -11.22 -19.12
CA ASN A 39 6.23 -12.51 -19.32
C ASN A 39 4.71 -12.32 -19.36
N ARG A 40 4.15 -12.26 -20.59
CA ARG A 40 2.71 -12.05 -20.83
C ARG A 40 1.80 -13.19 -20.32
N GLN A 41 2.36 -14.36 -20.03
CA GLN A 41 1.61 -15.53 -19.54
C GLN A 41 2.06 -15.92 -18.13
N MET A 42 2.63 -14.98 -17.39
CA MET A 42 2.98 -15.21 -16.00
C MET A 42 1.76 -15.68 -15.20
N ASN A 43 1.97 -16.65 -14.31
CA ASN A 43 0.93 -17.08 -13.39
C ASN A 43 0.49 -15.87 -12.53
N LYS A 44 -0.83 -15.68 -12.39
CA LYS A 44 -1.39 -14.51 -11.69
C LYS A 44 -1.00 -14.43 -10.22
N VAL A 45 -0.86 -15.58 -9.54
CA VAL A 45 -0.43 -15.64 -8.13
C VAL A 45 1.03 -15.22 -8.02
N ASN A 46 1.90 -15.73 -8.90
CA ASN A 46 3.30 -15.32 -8.92
C ASN A 46 3.44 -13.83 -9.27
N ALA A 47 2.63 -13.32 -10.20
CA ALA A 47 2.64 -11.90 -10.55
C ALA A 47 2.21 -11.03 -9.35
N ALA A 48 1.21 -11.46 -8.58
CA ALA A 48 0.80 -10.78 -7.35
C ALA A 48 1.92 -10.81 -6.29
N GLU A 49 2.56 -11.97 -6.10
CA GLU A 49 3.67 -12.12 -5.16
C GLU A 49 4.87 -11.23 -5.53
N ASP A 50 5.28 -11.24 -6.80
CA ASP A 50 6.38 -10.41 -7.30
C ASP A 50 6.05 -8.92 -7.22
N ALA A 51 4.82 -8.52 -7.54
CA ALA A 51 4.37 -7.13 -7.39
C ALA A 51 4.48 -6.67 -5.94
N CYS A 52 3.94 -7.43 -4.99
CA CYS A 52 3.99 -7.10 -3.57
C CYS A 52 5.43 -7.01 -3.06
N LYS A 53 6.30 -7.95 -3.44
CA LYS A 53 7.73 -7.93 -3.06
C LYS A 53 8.45 -6.72 -3.63
N LEU A 54 8.20 -6.38 -4.89
CA LEU A 54 8.82 -5.23 -5.54
C LEU A 54 8.41 -3.93 -4.86
N TRP A 55 7.10 -3.72 -4.66
CA TRP A 55 6.58 -2.52 -4.02
C TRP A 55 7.08 -2.38 -2.58
N PHE A 56 7.05 -3.45 -1.80
CA PHE A 56 7.49 -3.40 -0.40
C PHE A 56 9.03 -3.30 -0.28
N GLY A 57 9.76 -3.86 -1.25
CA GLY A 57 11.22 -3.83 -1.31
C GLY A 57 11.81 -2.42 -1.41
N GLU A 58 11.03 -1.43 -1.84
CA GLU A 58 11.44 -0.02 -1.88
C GLU A 58 11.95 0.47 -0.51
N LEU A 59 11.33 0.02 0.59
CA LEU A 59 11.79 0.36 1.93
C LEU A 59 13.22 -0.12 2.17
N ALA A 60 13.52 -1.37 1.83
CA ALA A 60 14.83 -1.96 2.05
C ALA A 60 15.90 -1.34 1.15
N GLU A 61 15.54 -0.96 -0.08
CA GLU A 61 16.48 -0.35 -1.02
C GLU A 61 16.74 1.13 -0.76
N ARG A 62 15.72 1.89 -0.35
CA ARG A 62 15.76 3.36 -0.33
C ARG A 62 15.70 3.96 1.06
N GLY A 63 15.01 3.28 1.97
CA GLY A 63 14.77 3.72 3.34
C GLY A 63 13.89 4.97 3.42
N VAL A 64 13.01 5.01 4.41
CA VAL A 64 12.26 6.22 4.78
C VAL A 64 13.00 7.02 5.86
N GLY A 65 13.81 6.37 6.70
CA GLY A 65 14.47 6.98 7.86
C GLY A 65 13.80 6.54 9.17
N GLN A 66 14.54 6.59 10.28
CA GLN A 66 14.11 6.00 11.57
C GLN A 66 13.26 6.93 12.44
N GLU A 67 13.38 8.26 12.28
CA GLU A 67 12.94 9.17 13.36
C GLU A 67 11.43 9.47 13.32
N ASP A 68 10.83 9.65 12.14
CA ASP A 68 9.43 10.12 12.08
C ASP A 68 8.47 9.21 11.29
N ASN A 69 8.96 8.22 10.53
CA ASN A 69 8.12 7.43 9.60
C ASN A 69 7.22 8.31 8.69
N VAL A 70 7.66 9.54 8.42
CA VAL A 70 6.94 10.54 7.62
C VAL A 70 7.38 10.47 6.17
N LEU A 71 6.41 10.52 5.26
CA LEU A 71 6.69 10.71 3.84
C LEU A 71 7.03 12.17 3.58
N THR A 72 8.29 12.55 3.82
CA THR A 72 8.75 13.92 3.56
C THR A 72 8.97 14.15 2.07
N GLN A 73 9.00 15.43 1.67
CA GLN A 73 9.36 15.81 0.30
C GLN A 73 10.79 15.35 -0.05
N GLU A 74 11.70 15.31 0.94
CA GLU A 74 13.06 14.80 0.75
C GLU A 74 13.05 13.31 0.44
N VAL A 75 12.30 12.50 1.21
CA VAL A 75 12.12 11.06 0.95
C VAL A 75 11.50 10.83 -0.44
N TRP A 76 10.46 11.60 -0.80
CA TRP A 76 9.80 11.52 -2.10
C TRP A 76 10.74 11.84 -3.27
N ASN A 77 11.65 12.80 -3.08
CA ASN A 77 12.58 13.26 -4.12
C ASN A 77 13.87 12.43 -4.21
N LYS A 78 14.05 11.39 -3.37
CA LYS A 78 15.19 10.49 -3.48
C LYS A 78 15.20 9.81 -4.85
N PRO A 79 16.37 9.55 -5.44
CA PRO A 79 16.45 8.80 -6.69
C PRO A 79 15.83 7.39 -6.57
N GLY A 80 14.82 7.11 -7.40
CA GLY A 80 14.09 5.84 -7.42
C GLY A 80 12.60 6.03 -7.08
N GLN A 81 11.92 4.93 -6.73
CA GLN A 81 10.54 4.95 -6.27
C GLN A 81 10.47 4.52 -4.80
N ILE A 82 9.60 5.20 -4.05
CA ILE A 82 9.24 4.86 -2.65
C ILE A 82 7.72 4.90 -2.43
N GLY A 83 6.99 5.42 -3.43
CA GLY A 83 5.56 5.68 -3.36
C GLY A 83 4.70 4.42 -3.33
N HIS A 84 5.22 3.27 -3.78
CA HIS A 84 4.47 2.04 -3.70
C HIS A 84 4.47 1.48 -2.27
N TYR A 85 5.62 1.53 -1.60
CA TYR A 85 5.72 1.14 -0.18
C TYR A 85 4.90 2.08 0.71
N THR A 86 4.98 3.40 0.48
CA THR A 86 4.30 4.39 1.33
C THR A 86 2.80 4.51 1.09
N GLN A 87 2.26 3.77 0.13
CA GLN A 87 0.82 3.61 -0.10
C GLN A 87 0.18 2.72 1.00
N GLY A 88 0.44 3.02 2.27
CA GLY A 88 0.00 2.23 3.43
C GLY A 88 -1.48 2.40 3.80
N ASN A 89 -2.21 3.27 3.09
CA ASN A 89 -3.63 3.55 3.35
C ASN A 89 -4.40 3.70 2.02
N PHE A 90 -5.74 3.61 2.05
CA PHE A 90 -6.62 3.58 0.88
C PHE A 90 -6.27 4.62 -0.17
N ARG A 91 -6.08 5.88 0.24
CA ARG A 91 -5.62 6.97 -0.63
C ARG A 91 -4.12 7.25 -0.50
N GLY A 92 -3.59 7.17 0.72
CA GLY A 92 -2.16 7.21 1.10
C GLY A 92 -1.30 8.30 0.44
N ASN A 93 0.02 8.20 0.59
CA ASN A 93 1.01 9.05 -0.08
C ASN A 93 0.83 10.57 0.12
N TRP A 94 0.38 10.98 1.31
CA TRP A 94 0.29 12.39 1.68
C TRP A 94 1.66 12.91 2.12
N ILE A 95 2.21 13.89 1.39
CA ILE A 95 3.51 14.48 1.73
C ILE A 95 3.40 15.26 3.04
N GLY A 96 4.28 14.94 3.98
CA GLY A 96 4.32 15.54 5.33
C GLY A 96 3.56 14.76 6.40
N ASP A 97 2.77 13.75 6.00
CA ASP A 97 2.06 12.90 6.95
C ASP A 97 2.88 11.64 7.30
N PRO A 98 2.68 11.06 8.50
CA PRO A 98 3.20 9.74 8.82
C PRO A 98 2.62 8.69 7.85
N ILE A 99 3.46 7.73 7.43
CA ILE A 99 3.02 6.61 6.57
C ILE A 99 2.04 5.72 7.33
N TYR A 100 2.30 5.52 8.62
CA TYR A 100 1.42 4.88 9.59
C TYR A 100 1.72 5.43 10.99
N ASP A 101 0.72 5.35 11.88
CA ASP A 101 0.86 5.74 13.28
C ASP A 101 1.89 4.84 13.98
N THR A 102 2.90 5.45 14.61
CA THR A 102 3.92 4.71 15.36
C THR A 102 3.44 4.41 16.78
N GLY A 103 3.68 3.20 17.24
CA GLY A 103 3.21 2.76 18.55
C GLY A 103 3.55 1.30 18.83
N ASN A 104 3.13 0.83 20.00
CA ASN A 104 3.24 -0.58 20.32
C ASN A 104 2.17 -1.38 19.54
N PRO A 105 2.51 -2.60 19.08
CA PRO A 105 1.52 -3.48 18.48
C PRO A 105 0.39 -3.82 19.47
N CYS A 106 -0.81 -4.10 18.96
CA CYS A 106 -1.96 -4.41 19.82
C CYS A 106 -1.74 -5.72 20.59
N THR A 107 -2.22 -5.76 21.84
CA THR A 107 -2.21 -6.95 22.71
C THR A 107 -3.59 -7.29 23.27
N THR A 108 -4.49 -6.31 23.25
CA THR A 108 -5.88 -6.36 23.66
C THR A 108 -6.76 -5.64 22.65
N ASP A 109 -8.06 -5.89 22.68
CA ASP A 109 -9.01 -5.23 21.77
C ASP A 109 -9.09 -3.71 22.04
N ASP A 110 -8.83 -3.28 23.28
CA ASP A 110 -8.81 -1.87 23.69
C ASP A 110 -7.62 -1.09 23.10
N ASP A 111 -6.57 -1.78 22.66
CA ASP A 111 -5.42 -1.15 21.98
C ASP A 111 -5.79 -0.70 20.55
N CYS A 112 -6.89 -1.21 19.99
CA CYS A 112 -7.35 -0.86 18.65
C CYS A 112 -8.20 0.41 18.66
N MET A 113 -7.66 1.51 18.14
CA MET A 113 -8.33 2.81 18.03
C MET A 113 -9.38 2.86 16.90
N CYS A 114 -10.19 1.82 16.73
CA CYS A 114 -11.23 1.75 15.70
C CYS A 114 -12.52 1.08 16.19
N THR A 115 -13.64 1.44 15.55
CA THR A 115 -14.97 0.91 15.91
C THR A 115 -15.14 -0.51 15.36
N ASN A 116 -15.67 -1.42 16.18
CA ASN A 116 -15.87 -2.83 15.83
C ASN A 116 -14.57 -3.56 15.43
N CYS A 117 -13.46 -3.24 16.09
CA CYS A 117 -12.17 -3.86 15.84
C CYS A 117 -11.80 -4.86 16.93
N ARG A 118 -11.05 -5.90 16.54
CA ARG A 118 -10.46 -6.88 17.44
C ARG A 118 -8.97 -6.97 17.22
N CYS A 119 -8.18 -7.14 18.28
CA CYS A 119 -6.76 -7.39 18.15
C CYS A 119 -6.49 -8.87 17.87
N SER A 120 -5.88 -9.15 16.73
CA SER A 120 -5.22 -10.43 16.47
C SER A 120 -3.87 -10.43 17.19
N LYS A 121 -3.79 -11.10 18.35
CA LYS A 121 -2.59 -11.06 19.19
C LYS A 121 -1.36 -11.74 18.58
N GLU A 122 -1.58 -12.73 17.71
CA GLU A 122 -0.50 -13.46 17.04
C GLU A 122 0.15 -12.61 15.95
N GLU A 123 -0.67 -11.89 15.18
CA GLU A 123 -0.22 -11.03 14.09
C GLU A 123 0.04 -9.58 14.54
N ALA A 124 -0.42 -9.24 15.75
CA ALA A 124 -0.48 -7.90 16.32
C ALA A 124 -1.18 -6.86 15.41
N LEU A 125 -2.26 -7.29 14.75
CA LEU A 125 -3.07 -6.47 13.82
C LEU A 125 -4.47 -6.22 14.37
N CYS A 126 -4.95 -4.99 14.21
CA CYS A 126 -6.35 -4.62 14.47
C CYS A 126 -7.22 -4.97 13.25
N ILE A 127 -8.17 -5.89 13.44
CA ILE A 127 -9.03 -6.42 12.38
C ILE A 127 -10.46 -5.95 12.62
N ILE A 128 -11.01 -5.21 11.64
CA ILE A 128 -12.43 -4.82 11.62
C ILE A 128 -13.30 -6.08 11.51
N GLN A 129 -14.33 -6.16 12.36
CA GLN A 129 -15.34 -7.23 12.39
C GLN A 129 -16.57 -6.86 11.55
#